data_AF-A0A643CXX5-F1
#
_entry.id   AF-A0A643CXX5-F1
#
_cell.length_a   1.000
_cell.length_b   1.000
_cell.length_c   1.000
_cell.angle_alpha   90.00
_cell.angle_beta   90.00
_cell.angle_gamma   90.00
#
_symmetry.space_group_name_H-M   'P 1'
#
loop_
_entity.id
_entity.type
_entity.pdbx_description
1 polymer ?
#
loop_
_entity_poly.entity_id
_entity_poly.type
_entity_poly.pdbx_seq_one_letter_code
_entity_poly.pdbx_strand_id
1 'polypeptide(L)'
;MSIYFVHFLISVLPLSILMAFIASDKKYIFKSFLVVFLGFLFGYFAFFIAAQFLKTENLIFNFDFVFIGLLLVSFIFYFWKKIEILNFILLGILSFCTALHYYFLSQDFPIFTSSLIDSEGISSLGFIALALLVCILIFFFLKWQKNFNQKTSFMLFLLLILIESDKALANILLTLMRNSIIETHTF
;
A
#
# COMPACT_ATOMS: atom_id res chain seq x y z
N MET A 1 17.89 -10.57 7.41
CA MET A 1 16.70 -10.66 6.54
C MET A 1 16.92 -9.77 5.33
N SER A 2 16.46 -10.18 4.15
CA SER A 2 16.57 -9.34 2.95
C SER A 2 15.73 -8.06 3.13
N ILE A 3 16.37 -6.90 3.10
CA ILE A 3 15.71 -5.59 3.27
C ILE A 3 14.62 -5.41 2.20
N TYR A 4 14.85 -5.90 0.98
CA TYR A 4 13.90 -5.91 -0.12
C TYR A 4 12.61 -6.67 0.21
N PHE A 5 12.74 -7.85 0.81
CA PHE A 5 11.58 -8.64 1.25
C PHE A 5 10.76 -7.87 2.28
N VAL A 6 11.43 -7.29 3.29
CA VAL A 6 10.78 -6.60 4.40
C VAL A 6 10.10 -5.32 3.95
N HIS A 7 10.76 -4.47 3.14
CA HIS A 7 10.18 -3.22 2.65
C HIS A 7 8.96 -3.47 1.75
N PHE A 8 9.05 -4.48 0.88
CA PHE A 8 7.91 -4.87 0.05
C PHE A 8 6.76 -5.38 0.93
N LEU A 9 7.04 -6.27 1.88
CA LEU A 9 6.01 -6.85 2.74
C LEU A 9 5.34 -5.78 3.61
N ILE A 10 6.09 -4.86 4.23
CA ILE A 10 5.53 -3.75 5.03
C ILE A 10 4.61 -2.86 4.19
N SER A 11 4.92 -2.64 2.92
CA SER A 11 4.14 -1.73 2.05
C SER A 11 2.93 -2.41 1.40
N VAL A 12 3.08 -3.68 0.99
CA VAL A 12 2.10 -4.38 0.15
C VAL A 12 1.20 -5.32 0.94
N LEU A 13 1.66 -5.83 2.09
CA LEU A 13 0.83 -6.68 2.95
C LEU A 13 -0.47 -5.99 3.38
N PRO A 14 -0.47 -4.72 3.84
CA PRO A 14 -1.70 -4.07 4.27
C PRO A 14 -2.71 -3.96 3.13
N LEU A 15 -2.23 -3.64 1.92
CA LEU A 15 -3.05 -3.60 0.72
C LEU A 15 -3.66 -4.98 0.40
N SER A 16 -2.89 -6.06 0.52
CA SER A 16 -3.38 -7.42 0.27
C SER A 16 -4.53 -7.79 1.22
N ILE A 17 -4.46 -7.34 2.48
CA ILE A 17 -5.48 -7.57 3.49
C ILE A 17 -6.72 -6.71 3.21
N LEU A 18 -6.54 -5.41 2.91
CA LEU A 18 -7.64 -4.52 2.50
C LEU A 18 -8.37 -5.08 1.28
N MET A 19 -7.61 -5.51 0.28
CA MET A 19 -8.14 -6.12 -0.93
C MET A 19 -8.92 -7.39 -0.62
N ALA A 20 -8.45 -8.25 0.28
CA ALA A 20 -9.16 -9.49 0.66
C ALA A 20 -10.55 -9.21 1.23
N PHE A 21 -10.69 -8.10 1.96
CA PHE A 21 -11.95 -7.73 2.61
C PHE A 21 -12.86 -6.85 1.76
N ILE A 22 -12.32 -6.01 0.89
CA ILE A 22 -13.08 -5.08 0.04
C ILE A 22 -13.45 -5.71 -1.31
N ALA A 23 -12.58 -6.55 -1.88
CA ALA A 23 -12.78 -7.07 -3.22
C ALA A 23 -14.11 -7.84 -3.36
N SER A 24 -14.73 -7.64 -4.52
CA SER A 24 -16.00 -8.25 -4.91
C SER A 24 -15.86 -9.77 -5.10
N ASP A 25 -16.95 -10.41 -5.53
CA ASP A 25 -17.10 -11.86 -5.63
C ASP A 25 -15.96 -12.56 -6.40
N LYS A 26 -15.87 -13.89 -6.21
CA LYS A 26 -14.82 -14.73 -6.79
C LYS A 26 -14.61 -14.52 -8.29
N LYS A 27 -15.68 -14.19 -9.02
CA LYS A 27 -15.66 -13.93 -10.48
C LYS A 27 -14.75 -12.77 -10.88
N TYR A 28 -14.55 -11.79 -10.01
CA TYR A 28 -13.85 -10.54 -10.34
C TYR A 28 -12.46 -10.40 -9.73
N ILE A 29 -11.94 -11.46 -9.09
CA ILE A 29 -10.62 -11.45 -8.44
C ILE A 29 -9.53 -11.01 -9.40
N PHE A 30 -9.53 -11.52 -10.64
CA PHE A 30 -8.53 -11.15 -11.64
C PHE A 30 -8.59 -9.66 -12.00
N LYS A 31 -9.80 -9.09 -12.12
CA LYS A 31 -9.97 -7.65 -12.35
C LYS A 31 -9.46 -6.83 -11.18
N SER A 32 -9.71 -7.26 -9.94
CA SER A 32 -9.16 -6.60 -8.76
C SER A 32 -7.63 -6.59 -8.76
N PHE A 33 -6.98 -7.71 -9.09
CA PHE A 33 -5.52 -7.77 -9.21
C PHE A 33 -4.99 -6.88 -10.34
N LEU A 34 -5.69 -6.86 -11.49
CA LEU A 34 -5.32 -5.99 -12.61
C LEU A 34 -5.40 -4.51 -12.20
N VAL A 35 -6.43 -4.10 -11.49
CA VAL A 35 -6.57 -2.71 -11.02
C VAL A 35 -5.49 -2.36 -9.99
N VAL A 36 -5.16 -3.27 -9.08
CA VAL A 36 -4.03 -3.09 -8.15
C VAL A 36 -2.71 -2.94 -8.92
N PHE A 37 -2.48 -3.78 -9.92
CA PHE A 37 -1.30 -3.70 -10.78
C PHE A 37 -1.23 -2.36 -11.53
N LEU A 38 -2.35 -1.90 -12.10
CA LEU A 38 -2.42 -0.60 -12.76
C LEU A 38 -2.13 0.55 -11.78
N GLY A 39 -2.66 0.51 -10.56
CA GLY A 39 -2.35 1.53 -9.56
C GLY A 39 -0.87 1.54 -9.17
N PHE A 40 -0.24 0.37 -9.02
CA PHE A 40 1.22 0.28 -8.83
C PHE A 40 2.03 0.86 -9.98
N LEU A 41 1.61 0.57 -11.22
CA LEU A 41 2.24 1.06 -12.43
C LEU A 41 2.11 2.59 -12.56
N PHE A 42 0.93 3.15 -12.29
CA PHE A 42 0.75 4.61 -12.25
C PHE A 42 1.53 5.26 -11.10
N GLY A 43 1.59 4.60 -9.94
CA GLY A 43 2.37 5.06 -8.79
C GLY A 43 3.87 5.15 -9.12
N TYR A 44 4.40 4.18 -9.86
CA TYR A 44 5.78 4.20 -10.35
C TYR A 44 6.07 5.44 -11.20
N PHE A 45 5.21 5.72 -12.20
CA PHE A 45 5.38 6.88 -13.06
C PHE A 45 5.25 8.19 -12.28
N ALA A 46 4.26 8.31 -11.39
CA ALA A 46 4.06 9.50 -10.57
C ALA A 46 5.27 9.77 -9.65
N PHE A 47 5.82 8.73 -9.03
CA PHE A 47 7.02 8.83 -8.21
C PHE A 47 8.23 9.29 -9.03
N PHE A 48 8.47 8.67 -10.19
CA PHE A 48 9.62 9.01 -11.03
C PHE A 48 9.55 10.46 -11.56
N ILE A 49 8.35 10.91 -11.95
CA ILE A 49 8.12 12.31 -12.33
C ILE A 49 8.42 13.24 -11.15
N ALA A 50 7.92 12.94 -9.95
CA ALA A 50 8.17 13.76 -8.77
C ALA A 50 9.65 13.77 -8.34
N ALA A 51 10.36 12.66 -8.51
CA ALA A 51 11.79 12.55 -8.26
C ALA A 51 12.60 13.48 -9.18
N GLN A 52 12.24 13.58 -10.46
CA GLN A 52 12.88 14.53 -11.39
C GLN A 52 12.73 15.99 -10.96
N PHE A 53 11.64 16.33 -10.26
CA PHE A 53 11.39 17.70 -9.78
C PHE A 53 11.77 17.91 -8.31
N LEU A 54 12.40 16.93 -7.64
CA LEU A 54 12.73 16.97 -6.20
C LEU A 54 11.52 17.28 -5.30
N LYS A 55 10.32 16.81 -5.70
CA LYS A 55 9.05 17.03 -4.98
C LYS A 55 8.48 15.75 -4.37
N THR A 56 9.30 14.74 -4.13
CA THR A 56 8.88 13.44 -3.59
C THR A 56 8.23 13.57 -2.21
N GLU A 57 8.85 14.33 -1.30
CA GLU A 57 8.30 14.55 0.06
C GLU A 57 6.91 15.21 0.04
N ASN A 58 6.76 16.28 -0.77
CA ASN A 58 5.46 16.95 -0.94
C ASN A 58 4.39 16.03 -1.56
N LEU A 59 4.79 15.17 -2.48
CA LEU A 59 3.89 14.20 -3.09
C LEU A 59 3.37 13.23 -2.02
N ILE A 60 4.25 12.65 -1.22
CA ILE A 60 3.88 11.67 -0.19
C ILE A 60 3.01 12.32 0.88
N PHE A 61 3.37 13.51 1.35
CA PHE A 61 2.59 14.26 2.32
C PHE A 61 1.13 14.43 1.87
N ASN A 62 0.91 14.85 0.62
CA ASN A 62 -0.44 15.02 0.09
C ASN A 62 -1.17 13.68 -0.05
N PHE A 63 -0.47 12.63 -0.51
CA PHE A 63 -1.08 11.32 -0.68
C PHE A 63 -1.33 10.57 0.63
N ASP A 64 -0.64 10.90 1.72
CA ASP A 64 -0.95 10.41 3.07
C ASP A 64 -2.34 10.87 3.53
N PHE A 65 -2.70 12.15 3.30
CA PHE A 65 -4.06 12.63 3.59
C PHE A 65 -5.11 11.91 2.76
N VAL A 66 -4.85 11.73 1.46
CA VAL A 66 -5.75 11.00 0.57
C VAL A 66 -5.89 9.54 1.03
N PHE A 67 -4.79 8.92 1.43
CA PHE A 67 -4.77 7.54 1.92
C PHE A 67 -5.61 7.36 3.19
N ILE A 68 -5.49 8.26 4.17
CA ILE A 68 -6.33 8.24 5.38
C ILE A 68 -7.81 8.38 5.01
N GLY A 69 -8.16 9.31 4.12
CA GLY A 69 -9.53 9.48 3.63
C GLY A 69 -10.08 8.19 3.01
N LEU A 70 -9.27 7.50 2.20
CA LEU A 70 -9.65 6.23 1.58
C LEU A 70 -9.78 5.07 2.58
N LEU A 71 -8.92 5.02 3.62
CA LEU A 71 -9.04 4.05 4.70
C LEU A 71 -10.37 4.22 5.44
N LEU A 72 -10.79 5.46 5.72
CA LEU A 72 -12.11 5.72 6.32
C LEU A 72 -13.26 5.30 5.40
N VAL A 73 -13.17 5.63 4.11
CA VAL A 73 -14.18 5.24 3.11
C VAL A 73 -14.24 3.71 2.95
N SER A 74 -13.12 2.99 3.16
CA SER A 74 -13.07 1.53 3.05
C SER A 74 -14.00 0.81 4.05
N PHE A 75 -14.35 1.43 5.18
CA PHE A 75 -15.36 0.89 6.10
C PHE A 75 -16.73 0.73 5.43
N ILE A 76 -17.13 1.71 4.63
CA ILE A 76 -18.41 1.69 3.92
C ILE A 76 -18.42 0.50 2.95
N PHE A 77 -17.32 0.31 2.22
CA PHE A 77 -17.20 -0.77 1.23
C PHE A 77 -17.05 -2.16 1.85
N TYR A 78 -16.54 -2.27 3.07
CA TYR A 78 -16.49 -3.55 3.79
C TYR A 78 -17.89 -4.18 3.94
N PHE A 79 -18.90 -3.34 4.21
CA PHE A 79 -20.31 -3.73 4.32
C PHE A 79 -21.04 -3.66 2.98
N TRP A 80 -20.74 -2.65 2.15
CA TRP A 80 -21.49 -2.36 0.93
C TRP A 80 -20.85 -2.97 -0.32
N LYS A 81 -20.85 -4.31 -0.40
CA LYS A 81 -20.22 -5.08 -1.49
C LYS A 81 -20.92 -5.00 -2.86
N LYS A 82 -22.05 -4.31 -2.97
CA LYS A 82 -22.94 -4.39 -4.14
C LYS A 82 -22.44 -3.58 -5.36
N ILE A 83 -21.58 -2.59 -5.16
CA ILE A 83 -21.13 -1.69 -6.24
C ILE A 83 -19.68 -2.02 -6.62
N GLU A 84 -19.52 -2.89 -7.61
CA GLU A 84 -18.22 -3.42 -8.04
C GLU A 84 -17.27 -2.33 -8.58
N ILE A 85 -17.79 -1.38 -9.36
CA ILE A 85 -16.99 -0.32 -9.98
C ILE A 85 -16.32 0.56 -8.92
N LEU A 86 -17.07 0.94 -7.88
CA LEU A 86 -16.54 1.76 -6.80
C LEU A 86 -15.47 1.00 -5.99
N ASN A 87 -15.66 -0.30 -5.77
CA ASN A 87 -14.63 -1.15 -5.16
C ASN A 87 -13.34 -1.16 -5.99
N PHE A 88 -13.44 -1.26 -7.31
CA PHE A 88 -12.26 -1.18 -8.18
C PHE A 88 -11.59 0.18 -8.10
N ILE A 89 -12.34 1.27 -8.16
CA ILE A 89 -11.79 2.63 -8.04
C ILE A 89 -11.05 2.77 -6.71
N LEU A 90 -11.67 2.37 -5.60
CA LEU A 90 -11.05 2.45 -4.28
C LEU A 90 -9.78 1.60 -4.18
N LEU A 91 -9.81 0.35 -4.67
CA LEU A 91 -8.61 -0.50 -4.72
C LEU A 91 -7.51 0.09 -5.59
N GLY A 92 -7.87 0.70 -6.73
CA GLY A 92 -6.94 1.39 -7.61
C GLY A 92 -6.23 2.53 -6.89
N ILE A 93 -6.97 3.41 -6.23
CA ILE A 93 -6.37 4.57 -5.54
C ILE A 93 -5.57 4.11 -4.31
N LEU A 94 -6.03 3.12 -3.55
CA LEU A 94 -5.26 2.54 -2.44
C LEU A 94 -3.95 1.90 -2.93
N SER A 95 -4.01 1.16 -4.03
CA SER A 95 -2.81 0.56 -4.63
C SER A 95 -1.82 1.62 -5.14
N PHE A 96 -2.34 2.73 -5.68
CA PHE A 96 -1.52 3.86 -6.09
C PHE A 96 -0.81 4.52 -4.90
N CYS A 97 -1.53 4.80 -3.80
CA CYS A 97 -0.95 5.41 -2.60
C CYS A 97 0.11 4.52 -1.93
N THR A 98 -0.16 3.20 -1.86
CA THR A 98 0.78 2.22 -1.30
C THR A 98 2.02 2.02 -2.18
N ALA A 99 1.86 2.11 -3.51
CA ALA A 99 2.99 2.08 -4.42
C ALA A 99 3.91 3.30 -4.23
N LEU A 100 3.34 4.51 -4.08
CA LEU A 100 4.13 5.71 -3.77
C LEU A 100 4.94 5.57 -2.48
N HIS A 101 4.33 5.00 -1.43
CA HIS A 101 5.02 4.69 -0.18
C HIS A 101 6.16 3.70 -0.37
N TYR A 102 5.91 2.61 -1.12
CA TYR A 102 6.91 1.62 -1.40
C TYR A 102 8.10 2.22 -2.14
N TYR A 103 7.87 3.00 -3.20
CA TYR A 103 8.94 3.61 -3.98
C TYR A 103 9.71 4.66 -3.20
N PHE A 104 9.05 5.44 -2.34
CA PHE A 104 9.76 6.36 -1.46
C PHE A 104 10.65 5.65 -0.45
N LEU A 105 10.14 4.61 0.21
CA LEU A 105 10.90 3.81 1.18
C LEU A 105 12.05 3.03 0.55
N SER A 106 12.02 2.82 -0.76
CA SER A 106 13.00 2.02 -1.50
C SER A 106 13.82 2.83 -2.50
N GLN A 107 13.71 4.17 -2.48
CA GLN A 107 14.34 5.06 -3.46
C GLN A 107 15.86 4.89 -3.55
N ASP A 108 16.50 4.52 -2.43
CA ASP A 108 17.96 4.38 -2.32
C ASP A 108 18.45 2.97 -2.72
N PHE A 109 17.56 2.07 -3.16
CA PHE A 109 17.95 0.71 -3.46
C PHE A 109 18.67 0.59 -4.82
N PRO A 110 19.77 -0.20 -4.89
CA PRO A 110 20.54 -0.46 -6.11
C PRO A 110 19.72 -0.90 -7.32
N ILE A 111 18.62 -1.64 -7.09
CA ILE A 111 17.69 -2.12 -8.12
C ILE A 111 17.11 -0.95 -8.94
N PHE A 112 16.94 0.21 -8.31
CA PHE A 112 16.35 1.40 -8.95
C PHE A 112 17.39 2.37 -9.51
N THR A 113 18.69 2.16 -9.26
CA THR A 113 19.71 3.18 -9.55
C THR A 113 20.73 2.80 -10.62
N SER A 114 21.23 1.56 -10.78
CA SER A 114 22.25 1.35 -11.85
C SER A 114 22.61 -0.05 -12.37
N SER A 115 22.24 -1.20 -11.79
CA SER A 115 22.60 -2.49 -12.41
C SER A 115 21.66 -3.66 -12.06
N LEU A 116 20.66 -3.90 -12.91
CA LEU A 116 19.70 -5.02 -12.76
C LEU A 116 20.32 -6.41 -13.01
N ILE A 117 21.52 -6.50 -13.57
CA ILE A 117 22.11 -7.74 -14.12
C ILE A 117 23.15 -8.37 -13.19
N ASP A 118 23.41 -7.77 -12.02
CA ASP A 118 24.31 -8.38 -11.03
C ASP A 118 23.58 -9.48 -10.23
N SER A 119 24.32 -10.49 -9.78
CA SER A 119 23.76 -11.62 -8.98
C SER A 119 22.97 -11.14 -7.75
N GLU A 120 23.34 -9.99 -7.19
CA GLU A 120 22.63 -9.34 -6.09
C GLU A 120 21.28 -8.74 -6.52
N GLY A 121 21.18 -8.19 -7.73
CA GLY A 121 19.91 -7.74 -8.32
C GLY A 121 18.93 -8.89 -8.57
N ILE A 122 19.42 -10.02 -9.06
CA ILE A 122 18.58 -11.21 -9.30
C ILE A 122 18.06 -11.80 -7.98
N SER A 123 18.92 -11.94 -6.99
CA SER A 123 18.52 -12.48 -5.68
C SER A 123 17.51 -11.57 -4.96
N SER A 124 17.70 -10.25 -5.04
CA SER A 124 16.79 -9.27 -4.44
C SER A 124 15.42 -9.22 -5.13
N LEU A 125 15.36 -9.33 -6.46
CA LEU A 125 14.10 -9.55 -7.19
C LEU A 125 13.41 -10.85 -6.77
N GLY A 126 14.17 -11.93 -6.57
CA GLY A 126 13.64 -13.20 -6.04
C GLY A 126 12.98 -13.03 -4.66
N PHE A 127 13.59 -12.23 -3.78
CA PHE A 127 13.00 -11.92 -2.47
C PHE A 127 11.72 -11.07 -2.58
N ILE A 128 11.67 -10.10 -3.49
CA ILE A 128 10.44 -9.33 -3.76
C ILE A 128 9.33 -10.26 -4.29
N ALA A 129 9.66 -11.16 -5.22
CA ALA A 129 8.71 -12.14 -5.75
C ALA A 129 8.18 -13.08 -4.66
N LEU A 130 9.05 -13.51 -3.72
CA LEU A 130 8.65 -14.32 -2.58
C LEU A 130 7.71 -13.55 -1.64
N ALA A 131 7.99 -12.27 -1.36
CA ALA A 131 7.11 -11.41 -0.57
C ALA A 131 5.73 -11.23 -1.24
N LEU A 132 5.71 -11.05 -2.56
CA LEU A 132 4.48 -10.98 -3.35
C LEU A 132 3.68 -12.28 -3.27
N LEU A 133 4.34 -13.44 -3.36
CA LEU A 133 3.70 -14.75 -3.21
C LEU A 133 3.05 -14.88 -1.82
N VAL A 134 3.76 -14.47 -0.75
CA VAL A 134 3.20 -14.44 0.61
C VAL A 134 1.96 -13.54 0.70
N CYS A 135 2.00 -12.35 0.11
CA CYS A 135 0.84 -11.45 0.07
C CYS A 135 -0.37 -12.07 -0.65
N ILE A 136 -0.13 -12.78 -1.75
CA ILE A 136 -1.20 -13.49 -2.50
C ILE A 136 -1.80 -14.62 -1.65
N LEU A 137 -0.97 -15.41 -0.97
CA LEU A 137 -1.45 -16.49 -0.09
C LEU A 137 -2.31 -15.93 1.05
N ILE A 138 -1.86 -14.84 1.69
CA ILE A 138 -2.59 -14.17 2.76
C ILE A 138 -3.92 -13.62 2.25
N PHE A 139 -3.94 -13.02 1.05
CA PHE A 139 -5.17 -12.56 0.42
C PHE A 139 -6.20 -13.68 0.29
N PHE A 140 -5.82 -14.84 -0.27
CA PHE A 140 -6.75 -15.96 -0.44
C PHE A 140 -7.20 -16.56 0.90
N PHE A 141 -6.28 -16.69 1.85
CA PHE A 141 -6.57 -17.17 3.20
C PHE A 141 -7.60 -16.28 3.90
N LEU A 142 -7.39 -14.96 3.90
CA LEU A 142 -8.31 -14.00 4.53
C LEU A 142 -9.64 -13.90 3.81
N LYS A 143 -9.66 -14.02 2.48
CA LYS A 143 -10.90 -14.07 1.70
C LYS A 143 -11.72 -15.32 2.03
N TRP A 144 -11.07 -16.47 2.26
CA TRP A 144 -11.73 -17.68 2.74
C TRP A 144 -12.22 -17.51 4.18
N GLN A 145 -11.37 -17.00 5.08
CA GLN A 145 -11.70 -16.76 6.49
C GLN A 145 -12.89 -15.79 6.64
N LYS A 146 -13.01 -14.76 5.80
CA LYS A 146 -14.16 -13.83 5.81
C LYS A 146 -15.51 -14.51 5.56
N ASN A 147 -15.53 -15.57 4.75
CA ASN A 147 -16.75 -16.33 4.52
C ASN A 147 -17.09 -17.24 5.70
N PHE A 148 -16.09 -17.64 6.50
CA PHE A 148 -16.28 -18.50 7.66
C PHE A 148 -16.66 -17.71 8.92
N ASN A 149 -15.96 -16.61 9.22
CA ASN A 149 -16.20 -15.81 10.43
C ASN A 149 -16.02 -14.31 10.19
N GLN A 150 -17.10 -13.69 9.73
CA GLN A 150 -17.14 -12.26 9.39
C GLN A 150 -16.82 -11.33 10.59
N LYS A 151 -17.13 -11.74 11.84
CA LYS A 151 -16.83 -10.93 13.03
C LYS A 151 -15.33 -10.80 13.25
N THR A 152 -14.61 -11.93 13.19
CA THR A 152 -13.15 -11.93 13.33
C THR A 152 -12.46 -11.20 12.18
N SER A 153 -12.97 -11.32 10.95
CA SER A 153 -12.45 -10.56 9.80
C SER A 153 -12.64 -9.06 9.96
N PHE A 154 -13.78 -8.66 10.53
CA PHE A 154 -14.05 -7.25 10.80
C PHE A 154 -13.10 -6.69 11.87
N MET A 155 -12.82 -7.45 12.93
CA MET A 155 -11.84 -7.05 13.93
C MET A 155 -10.43 -6.91 13.34
N LEU A 156 -10.00 -7.85 12.49
CA LEU A 156 -8.72 -7.76 11.78
C LEU A 156 -8.67 -6.55 10.84
N PHE A 157 -9.75 -6.28 10.11
CA PHE A 157 -9.88 -5.13 9.23
C PHE A 157 -9.78 -3.81 10.01
N LEU A 158 -10.46 -3.70 11.15
CA LEU A 158 -10.43 -2.52 12.01
C LEU A 158 -9.04 -2.29 12.58
N LEU A 159 -8.40 -3.35 13.09
CA LEU A 159 -7.02 -3.28 13.60
C LEU A 159 -6.05 -2.81 12.52
N LEU A 160 -6.19 -3.31 11.30
CA LEU A 160 -5.35 -2.88 10.18
C LEU A 160 -5.57 -1.41 9.82
N ILE A 161 -6.81 -0.94 9.78
CA ILE A 161 -7.09 0.48 9.51
C ILE A 161 -6.44 1.36 10.58
N LEU A 162 -6.53 0.98 11.86
CA LEU A 162 -5.90 1.74 12.94
C LEU A 162 -4.38 1.83 12.74
N ILE A 163 -3.71 0.70 12.48
CA ILE A 163 -2.25 0.67 12.27
C ILE A 163 -1.83 1.52 11.06
N GLU A 164 -2.52 1.37 9.92
CA GLU A 164 -2.17 2.13 8.71
C GLU A 164 -2.50 3.62 8.86
N SER A 165 -3.57 3.96 9.58
CA SER A 165 -3.91 5.35 9.88
C SER A 165 -2.88 6.00 10.82
N ASP A 166 -2.42 5.28 11.84
CA ASP A 166 -1.39 5.73 12.77
C ASP A 166 -0.08 6.00 12.03
N LYS A 167 0.34 5.06 11.18
CA LYS A 167 1.54 5.20 10.33
C LYS A 167 1.46 6.41 9.39
N ALA A 168 0.33 6.60 8.71
CA ALA A 168 0.15 7.74 7.81
C ALA A 168 0.10 9.07 8.58
N LEU A 169 -0.57 9.10 9.74
CA LEU A 169 -0.59 10.28 10.63
C LEU A 169 0.81 10.61 11.15
N ALA A 170 1.59 9.61 11.52
CA ALA A 170 2.97 9.79 11.95
C ALA A 170 3.82 10.43 10.83
N ASN A 171 3.70 9.97 9.58
CA ASN A 171 4.39 10.56 8.43
C ASN A 171 3.98 12.02 8.18
N ILE A 172 2.68 12.32 8.26
CA ILE A 172 2.16 13.69 8.16
C ILE A 172 2.75 14.57 9.25
N LEU A 173 2.68 14.14 10.51
CA LEU A 173 3.20 14.88 11.66
C LEU A 173 4.71 15.11 11.55
N LEU A 174 5.48 14.08 11.18
CA LEU A 174 6.92 14.21 10.95
C LEU A 174 7.24 15.24 9.86
N THR A 175 6.46 15.27 8.79
CA THR A 175 6.64 16.25 7.70
C THR A 175 6.30 17.67 8.16
N LEU A 176 5.22 17.84 8.93
CA LEU A 176 4.85 19.14 9.51
C LEU A 176 5.89 19.65 10.50
N MET A 177 6.48 18.76 11.30
CA MET A 177 7.60 19.07 12.20
C MET A 177 8.85 19.50 11.42
N ARG A 178 9.23 18.76 10.36
CA ARG A 178 10.37 19.11 9.48
C ARG A 178 10.18 20.47 8.81
N ASN A 179 8.94 20.78 8.44
CA ASN A 179 8.59 22.06 7.82
C ASN A 179 8.38 23.19 8.85
N SER A 180 8.70 22.96 10.13
CA SER A 180 8.52 23.93 11.22
C SER A 180 7.09 24.48 11.39
N ILE A 181 6.09 23.75 10.87
CA ILE A 181 4.68 24.11 11.02
C ILE A 181 4.19 23.72 12.42
N ILE A 182 4.70 22.60 12.95
CA ILE A 182 4.49 22.17 14.33
C ILE A 182 5.80 22.41 15.09
N GLU A 183 5.75 23.19 16.16
CA GLU A 183 6.90 23.44 17.02
C GLU A 183 7.37 22.12 17.67
N THR A 184 8.60 21.74 17.38
CA THR A 184 9.29 20.61 18.02
C THR A 184 10.08 21.02 19.26
N HIS A 185 10.22 22.32 19.48
CA HIS A 185 10.94 22.90 20.60
C HIS A 185 10.00 23.81 21.40
N THR A 186 9.36 23.25 22.43
CA THR A 186 8.86 24.02 23.56
C THR A 186 9.60 23.59 24.81
N PHE A 187 10.77 24.19 25.05
CA PHE A 187 11.40 24.31 26.36
C PHE A 187 12.25 25.58 26.41
#